data_AF-D8T9R6-F1
#
_entry.id   AF-D8T9R6-F1
#
_cell.length_a   1.000
_cell.length_b   1.000
_cell.length_c   1.000
_cell.angle_alpha   90.00
_cell.angle_beta   90.00
_cell.angle_gamma   90.00
#
_symmetry.space_group_name_H-M   'P 1'
#
loop_
_entity.id
_entity.type
_entity.pdbx_description
1 polymer ?
#
loop_
_entity_poly.entity_id
_entity_poly.type
_entity_poly.pdbx_seq_one_letter_code
_entity_poly.pdbx_strand_id
1 'polypeptide(L)'
;MVRLGAELISRAPQYLNAVKDREIDLRGNKIAAIENLGVTADQYDSIDLSDNEIVKLDGFPELRRLSTLLISNNRISRISSSLGEFLPKLHTLVLTNNRLGNLAELDPLASLVKLHTLSLLENVVTKLPEYRLYVIHKLPNLRLLDFSKVKAK
;
A
#
# COMPACT_ATOMS: atom_id res chain seq x y z
N MET A 1 21.21 -3.32 -2.89
CA MET A 1 20.08 -2.84 -2.08
C MET A 1 20.24 -1.34 -1.93
N VAL A 2 19.27 -0.57 -2.43
CA VAL A 2 19.31 0.90 -2.35
C VAL A 2 18.54 1.33 -1.10
N ARG A 3 19.10 2.30 -0.38
CA ARG A 3 18.45 2.89 0.79
C ARG A 3 17.42 3.92 0.33
N LEU A 4 16.19 3.84 0.83
CA LEU A 4 15.21 4.91 0.63
C LEU A 4 15.63 6.09 1.52
N GLY A 5 16.27 7.10 0.92
CA GLY A 5 16.82 8.24 1.63
C GLY A 5 16.54 9.56 0.92
N ALA A 6 16.93 10.66 1.56
CA ALA A 6 16.68 12.02 1.06
C ALA A 6 17.19 12.24 -0.37
N GLU A 7 18.37 11.72 -0.69
CA GLU A 7 18.96 11.85 -2.02
C GLU A 7 18.07 11.22 -3.10
N LEU A 8 17.63 9.97 -2.89
CA LEU A 8 16.75 9.28 -3.83
C LEU A 8 15.43 10.03 -4.00
N ILE A 9 14.80 10.43 -2.90
CA ILE A 9 13.52 11.16 -2.89
C ILE A 9 13.66 12.50 -3.65
N SER A 10 14.75 13.22 -3.46
CA SER A 10 14.97 14.52 -4.11
C SER A 10 15.13 14.43 -5.63
N ARG A 11 15.59 13.28 -6.14
CA ARG A 11 15.84 13.04 -7.56
C ARG A 11 14.73 12.25 -8.25
N ALA A 12 13.82 11.68 -7.47
CA ALA A 12 12.68 10.92 -7.97
C ALA A 12 11.74 11.83 -8.80
N PRO A 13 11.16 11.31 -9.91
CA PRO A 13 10.15 12.04 -10.65
C PRO A 13 8.96 12.41 -9.77
N GLN A 14 8.50 13.65 -9.89
CA GLN A 14 7.37 14.20 -9.16
C GLN A 14 6.47 14.93 -10.14
N TYR A 15 5.19 14.60 -10.17
CA TYR A 15 4.26 15.15 -11.15
C TYR A 15 2.81 15.07 -10.66
N LEU A 16 1.90 15.69 -11.42
CA LEU A 16 0.46 15.41 -11.28
C LEU A 16 0.14 14.20 -12.16
N ASN A 17 -0.36 13.13 -11.55
CA ASN A 17 -0.70 11.91 -12.28
C ASN A 17 -2.02 12.08 -13.08
N ALA A 18 -2.44 11.02 -13.77
CA ALA A 18 -3.62 11.05 -14.65
C ALA A 18 -4.94 11.39 -13.92
N VAL A 19 -5.01 11.17 -12.60
CA VAL A 19 -6.17 11.51 -11.76
C VAL A 19 -6.00 12.83 -11.01
N LYS A 20 -4.93 13.58 -11.32
CA LYS A 20 -4.56 14.89 -10.75
C LYS A 20 -4.08 14.85 -9.30
N ASP A 21 -3.65 13.69 -8.81
CA ASP A 21 -2.96 13.58 -7.52
C ASP A 21 -1.50 14.00 -7.68
N ARG A 22 -0.94 14.66 -6.67
CA ARG A 22 0.51 14.88 -6.62
C ARG A 22 1.19 13.57 -6.28
N GLU A 23 1.95 13.03 -7.22
CA GLU A 23 2.59 11.72 -7.15
C GLU A 23 4.12 11.86 -7.11
N ILE A 24 4.75 10.99 -6.33
CA ILE A 24 6.19 10.72 -6.40
C ILE A 24 6.40 9.28 -6.89
N ASP A 25 7.22 9.14 -7.93
CA ASP A 25 7.58 7.86 -8.53
C ASP A 25 8.89 7.33 -7.93
N LEU A 26 8.80 6.26 -7.15
CA LEU A 26 9.92 5.56 -6.53
C LEU A 26 10.09 4.14 -7.12
N ARG A 27 9.58 3.89 -8.32
CA ARG A 27 9.61 2.57 -8.96
C ARG A 27 11.03 2.10 -9.29
N GLY A 28 11.25 0.78 -9.30
CA GLY A 28 12.44 0.18 -9.90
C GLY A 28 13.77 0.44 -9.17
N ASN A 29 13.73 0.92 -7.93
CA ASN A 29 14.93 1.37 -7.22
C ASN A 29 15.61 0.28 -6.37
N LYS A 30 15.09 -0.96 -6.35
CA LYS A 30 15.60 -2.05 -5.47
C LYS A 30 15.61 -1.64 -3.99
N ILE A 31 14.60 -0.87 -3.58
CA ILE A 31 14.34 -0.50 -2.18
C ILE A 31 13.87 -1.77 -1.46
N ALA A 32 14.49 -2.12 -0.33
CA ALA A 32 14.08 -3.30 0.43
C ALA A 32 13.38 -2.98 1.77
N ALA A 33 13.40 -1.73 2.19
CA ALA A 33 12.64 -1.25 3.34
C ALA A 33 12.13 0.18 3.08
N ILE A 34 10.91 0.44 3.53
CA ILE A 34 10.36 1.79 3.58
C ILE A 34 10.94 2.46 4.82
N GLU A 35 11.62 3.58 4.61
CA GLU A 35 12.24 4.40 5.65
C GLU A 35 12.42 5.83 5.11
N ASN A 36 12.66 6.79 6.01
CA ASN A 36 13.00 8.19 5.68
C ASN A 36 12.00 8.92 4.76
N LEU A 37 10.76 8.42 4.62
CA LEU A 37 9.70 9.12 3.88
C LEU A 37 9.29 10.44 4.55
N GLY A 38 9.76 10.75 5.77
CA GLY A 38 9.54 12.05 6.40
C GLY A 38 10.11 13.21 5.59
N VAL A 39 11.12 12.96 4.76
CA VAL A 39 11.70 13.95 3.83
C VAL A 39 10.69 14.43 2.79
N THR A 40 9.64 13.64 2.52
CA THR A 40 8.57 14.06 1.62
C THR A 40 7.73 15.23 2.16
N ALA A 41 7.83 15.53 3.45
CA ALA A 41 7.09 16.60 4.14
C ALA A 41 5.56 16.51 3.95
N ASP A 42 5.03 15.28 3.87
CA ASP A 42 3.59 15.01 3.70
C ASP A 42 2.96 15.85 2.58
N GLN A 43 3.63 15.96 1.43
CA GLN A 43 3.15 16.80 0.32
C GLN A 43 2.40 16.00 -0.76
N TYR A 44 2.59 14.67 -0.82
CA TYR A 44 2.07 13.82 -1.90
C TYR A 44 0.72 13.21 -1.56
N ASP A 45 -0.16 13.17 -2.55
CA ASP A 45 -1.45 12.49 -2.47
C ASP A 45 -1.31 11.01 -2.92
N SER A 46 -0.30 10.71 -3.74
CA SER A 46 0.07 9.35 -4.14
C SER A 46 1.57 9.07 -4.07
N ILE A 47 1.93 7.84 -3.69
CA ILE A 47 3.32 7.33 -3.72
C ILE A 47 3.30 6.02 -4.49
N ASP A 48 4.20 5.90 -5.47
CA ASP A 48 4.42 4.65 -6.19
C ASP A 48 5.76 4.01 -5.81
N LEU A 49 5.69 2.84 -5.16
CA LEU A 49 6.81 2.01 -4.73
C LEU A 49 6.88 0.70 -5.51
N SER A 50 6.25 0.61 -6.68
CA SER A 50 6.20 -0.63 -7.46
C SER A 50 7.58 -1.06 -7.95
N ASP A 51 7.75 -2.34 -8.26
CA ASP A 51 9.00 -2.91 -8.80
C ASP A 51 10.21 -2.69 -7.87
N ASN A 52 10.01 -2.93 -6.59
CA ASN A 52 11.06 -2.86 -5.57
C ASN A 52 11.22 -4.24 -4.86
N GLU A 53 11.98 -4.29 -3.78
CA GLU A 53 12.27 -5.50 -3.01
C GLU A 53 11.72 -5.44 -1.57
N ILE A 54 10.69 -4.62 -1.34
CA ILE A 54 10.15 -4.32 -0.01
C ILE A 54 9.49 -5.57 0.59
N VAL A 55 9.88 -5.91 1.83
CA VAL A 55 9.40 -7.14 2.51
C VAL A 55 8.29 -6.86 3.53
N LYS A 56 8.25 -5.65 4.09
CA LYS A 56 7.29 -5.26 5.13
C LYS A 56 6.63 -3.93 4.77
N LEU A 57 5.31 -3.88 4.89
CA LEU A 57 4.53 -2.64 4.77
C LEU A 57 4.50 -1.95 6.16
N ASP A 58 5.51 -1.13 6.41
CA ASP A 58 5.78 -0.45 7.69
C ASP A 58 6.76 0.73 7.46
N GLY A 59 7.18 1.43 8.51
CA GLY A 59 8.25 2.45 8.43
C GLY A 59 7.81 3.78 7.81
N PHE A 60 6.50 3.98 7.67
CA PHE A 60 5.93 5.25 7.24
C PHE A 60 6.00 6.28 8.39
N PRO A 61 6.35 7.54 8.11
CA PRO A 61 6.01 8.65 9.01
C PRO A 61 4.50 8.89 8.96
N GLU A 62 4.00 9.79 9.80
CA GLU A 62 2.63 10.25 9.67
C GLU A 62 2.45 11.03 8.35
N LEU A 63 1.63 10.49 7.44
CA LEU A 63 1.28 11.08 6.14
C LEU A 63 -0.22 11.31 6.08
N ARG A 64 -0.66 12.54 6.40
CA ARG A 64 -2.06 12.94 6.50
C ARG A 64 -2.67 13.28 5.15
N ARG A 65 -1.86 13.38 4.09
CA ARG A 65 -2.32 13.61 2.71
C ARG A 65 -2.42 12.34 1.88
N LEU A 66 -1.55 11.37 2.14
CA LEU A 66 -1.44 10.18 1.30
C LEU A 66 -2.77 9.45 1.20
N SER A 67 -3.31 9.37 -0.01
CA SER A 67 -4.59 8.75 -0.31
C SER A 67 -4.45 7.46 -1.13
N THR A 68 -3.40 7.38 -1.95
CA THR A 68 -3.14 6.24 -2.84
C THR A 68 -1.71 5.73 -2.68
N LEU A 69 -1.57 4.45 -2.31
CA LEU A 69 -0.28 3.76 -2.24
C LEU A 69 -0.25 2.61 -3.24
N LEU A 70 0.67 2.72 -4.20
CA LEU A 70 0.96 1.69 -5.20
C LEU A 70 2.23 0.96 -4.78
N ILE A 71 2.17 -0.35 -4.59
CA ILE A 71 3.33 -1.14 -4.14
C ILE A 71 3.35 -2.53 -4.81
N SER A 72 3.02 -2.54 -6.10
CA SER A 72 3.00 -3.76 -6.91
C SER A 72 4.39 -4.35 -7.09
N ASN A 73 4.48 -5.64 -7.40
CA ASN A 73 5.74 -6.32 -7.74
C ASN A 73 6.82 -6.13 -6.66
N ASN A 74 6.47 -6.41 -5.42
CA ASN A 74 7.36 -6.35 -4.26
C ASN A 74 7.44 -7.72 -3.57
N ARG A 75 7.99 -7.78 -2.36
CA ARG A 75 8.15 -9.02 -1.58
C ARG A 75 7.37 -8.99 -0.27
N ILE A 76 6.30 -8.20 -0.20
CA ILE A 76 5.58 -7.95 1.06
C ILE A 76 4.98 -9.25 1.57
N SER A 77 5.35 -9.63 2.78
CA SER A 77 4.79 -10.78 3.51
C SER A 77 4.29 -10.40 4.90
N ARG A 78 4.45 -9.14 5.31
CA ARG A 78 4.05 -8.63 6.63
C ARG A 78 3.54 -7.21 6.54
N ILE A 79 2.49 -6.90 7.29
CA ILE A 79 1.87 -5.59 7.39
C ILE A 79 1.91 -5.15 8.85
N SER A 80 2.27 -3.89 9.11
CA SER A 80 2.29 -3.35 10.47
C SER A 80 0.89 -3.16 11.04
N SER A 81 0.66 -3.55 12.30
CA SER A 81 -0.63 -3.37 12.99
C SER A 81 -0.99 -1.89 13.24
N SER A 82 0.01 -1.01 13.28
CA SER A 82 -0.15 0.43 13.46
C SER A 82 -0.18 1.21 12.14
N LEU A 83 -0.27 0.53 10.98
CA LEU A 83 -0.22 1.20 9.68
C LEU A 83 -1.26 2.33 9.54
N GLY A 84 -2.46 2.12 10.07
CA GLY A 84 -3.53 3.13 10.08
C GLY A 84 -3.24 4.38 10.92
N GLU A 85 -2.36 4.31 11.91
CA GLU A 85 -1.94 5.49 12.70
C GLU A 85 -1.10 6.45 11.86
N PHE A 86 -0.28 5.90 10.96
CA PHE A 86 0.61 6.67 10.11
C PHE A 86 -0.04 7.09 8.79
N LEU A 87 -1.00 6.31 8.28
CA LEU A 87 -1.67 6.55 7.00
C LEU A 87 -3.19 6.78 7.17
N PRO A 88 -3.63 7.78 7.97
CA PRO A 88 -5.03 7.91 8.40
C PRO A 88 -6.01 8.23 7.26
N LYS A 89 -5.53 8.68 6.09
CA LYS A 89 -6.35 9.00 4.91
C LYS A 89 -6.15 8.05 3.73
N LEU A 90 -5.53 6.89 3.93
CA LEU A 90 -5.33 5.96 2.83
C LEU A 90 -6.67 5.39 2.34
N HIS A 91 -6.99 5.64 1.07
CA HIS A 91 -8.22 5.19 0.41
C HIS A 91 -7.97 4.04 -0.55
N THR A 92 -6.82 4.03 -1.21
CA THR A 92 -6.44 3.03 -2.21
C THR A 92 -5.10 2.40 -1.86
N LEU A 93 -5.07 1.07 -1.77
CA LEU A 93 -3.86 0.28 -1.56
C LEU A 93 -3.77 -0.82 -2.62
N VAL A 94 -2.72 -0.79 -3.43
CA VAL A 94 -2.47 -1.80 -4.47
C VAL A 94 -1.25 -2.62 -4.07
N LEU A 95 -1.51 -3.85 -3.63
CA LEU A 95 -0.53 -4.86 -3.20
C LEU A 95 -0.36 -5.99 -4.23
N THR A 96 -0.74 -5.77 -5.49
CA THR A 96 -0.68 -6.79 -6.55
C THR A 96 0.72 -7.38 -6.69
N ASN A 97 0.81 -8.70 -6.86
CA ASN A 97 2.06 -9.44 -7.01
C ASN A 97 3.05 -9.20 -5.85
N ASN A 98 2.61 -9.62 -4.65
CA ASN A 98 3.43 -9.66 -3.44
C ASN A 98 3.42 -11.08 -2.85
N ARG A 99 3.86 -11.24 -1.59
CA ARG A 99 4.10 -12.55 -0.96
C ARG A 99 3.19 -12.80 0.26
N LEU A 100 2.03 -12.15 0.33
CA LEU A 100 1.04 -12.42 1.38
C LEU A 100 0.46 -13.81 1.15
N GLY A 101 0.58 -14.68 2.15
CA GLY A 101 0.34 -16.11 2.04
C GLY A 101 -0.76 -16.64 2.93
N ASN A 102 -1.15 -15.93 3.99
CA ASN A 102 -2.22 -16.35 4.89
C ASN A 102 -3.21 -15.22 5.18
N LEU A 103 -4.40 -15.61 5.65
CA LEU A 103 -5.49 -14.65 5.91
C LEU A 103 -5.16 -13.73 7.11
N ALA A 104 -4.49 -14.25 8.15
CA ALA A 104 -4.14 -13.48 9.34
C ALA A 104 -3.14 -12.35 9.06
N GLU A 105 -2.28 -12.49 8.04
CA GLU A 105 -1.39 -11.42 7.55
C GLU A 105 -2.16 -10.19 7.04
N LEU A 106 -3.46 -10.34 6.75
CA LEU A 106 -4.33 -9.25 6.30
C LEU A 106 -5.02 -8.53 7.46
N ASP A 107 -5.06 -9.10 8.68
CA ASP A 107 -5.71 -8.50 9.85
C ASP A 107 -5.26 -7.05 10.13
N PRO A 108 -3.95 -6.70 10.01
CA PRO A 108 -3.48 -5.33 10.19
C PRO A 108 -4.13 -4.28 9.28
N LEU A 109 -4.65 -4.69 8.11
CA LEU A 109 -5.33 -3.78 7.18
C LEU A 109 -6.61 -3.19 7.79
N ALA A 110 -7.19 -3.81 8.82
CA ALA A 110 -8.35 -3.28 9.53
C ALA A 110 -8.06 -1.95 10.25
N SER A 111 -6.78 -1.62 10.50
CA SER A 111 -6.38 -0.30 11.01
C SER A 111 -6.63 0.84 10.01
N LEU A 112 -6.71 0.54 8.70
CA LEU A 112 -6.93 1.52 7.64
C LEU A 112 -8.42 1.83 7.48
N VAL A 113 -8.99 2.59 8.43
CA VAL A 113 -10.43 2.84 8.53
C VAL A 113 -11.06 3.54 7.30
N LYS A 114 -10.25 4.20 6.47
CA LYS A 114 -10.68 4.90 5.23
C LYS A 114 -10.44 4.09 3.95
N LEU A 115 -9.93 2.86 4.05
CA LEU A 115 -9.60 2.05 2.88
C LEU A 115 -10.88 1.63 2.14
N HIS A 116 -11.00 2.05 0.88
CA HIS A 116 -12.13 1.74 0.01
C HIS A 116 -11.75 0.81 -1.14
N THR A 117 -10.50 0.88 -1.61
CA THR A 117 -10.00 0.10 -2.73
C THR A 117 -8.77 -0.68 -2.31
N LEU A 118 -8.84 -2.00 -2.44
CA LEU A 118 -7.74 -2.92 -2.16
C LEU A 118 -7.56 -3.87 -3.33
N SER A 119 -6.32 -4.05 -3.77
CA SER A 119 -5.94 -5.11 -4.69
C SER A 119 -4.87 -5.97 -4.05
N LEU A 120 -5.14 -7.27 -3.93
CA LEU A 120 -4.23 -8.31 -3.45
C LEU A 120 -3.98 -9.36 -4.53
N LEU A 121 -4.45 -9.14 -5.76
CA LEU A 121 -4.21 -10.01 -6.92
C LEU A 121 -2.76 -10.50 -6.98
N GLU A 122 -2.57 -11.73 -7.44
CA GLU A 122 -1.25 -12.37 -7.57
C GLU A 122 -0.49 -12.56 -6.24
N ASN A 123 -1.13 -12.38 -5.09
CA ASN A 123 -0.64 -12.91 -3.82
C ASN A 123 -1.15 -14.34 -3.61
N VAL A 124 -0.39 -15.16 -2.87
CA VAL A 124 -0.77 -16.55 -2.56
C VAL A 124 -2.09 -16.61 -1.78
N VAL A 125 -2.33 -15.64 -0.89
CA VAL A 125 -3.56 -15.52 -0.08
C VAL A 125 -4.84 -15.52 -0.90
N THR A 126 -4.80 -15.03 -2.14
CA THR A 126 -5.99 -14.97 -3.04
C THR A 126 -6.51 -16.35 -3.45
N LYS A 127 -5.68 -17.39 -3.33
CA LYS A 127 -6.03 -18.78 -3.66
C LYS A 127 -6.64 -19.55 -2.49
N LEU A 128 -6.67 -18.94 -1.30
CA LEU A 128 -7.19 -19.59 -0.11
C LEU A 128 -8.73 -19.64 -0.14
N PRO A 129 -9.34 -20.69 0.43
CA PRO A 129 -10.78 -20.74 0.61
C PRO A 129 -11.25 -19.56 1.47
N GLU A 130 -12.46 -19.06 1.18
CA GLU A 130 -13.07 -17.93 1.88
C GLU A 130 -12.29 -16.60 1.84
N TYR A 131 -11.19 -16.50 1.09
CA TYR A 131 -10.35 -15.29 1.01
C TYR A 131 -11.18 -14.01 0.83
N ARG A 132 -12.07 -14.00 -0.16
CA ARG A 132 -12.89 -12.82 -0.47
C ARG A 132 -13.82 -12.45 0.70
N LEU A 133 -14.50 -13.43 1.28
CA LEU A 133 -15.45 -13.20 2.38
C LEU A 133 -14.73 -12.79 3.67
N TYR A 134 -13.56 -13.37 3.94
CA TYR A 134 -12.70 -12.99 5.05
C TYR A 134 -12.29 -11.52 4.96
N VAL A 135 -11.77 -11.08 3.80
CA VAL A 135 -11.34 -9.69 3.60
C VAL A 135 -12.51 -8.73 3.75
N ILE A 136 -13.67 -9.02 3.15
CA ILE A 136 -14.86 -8.17 3.24
C ILE A 136 -15.35 -8.08 4.70
N HIS A 137 -15.33 -9.18 5.45
CA HIS A 137 -15.72 -9.19 6.86
C HIS A 137 -14.77 -8.35 7.72
N LYS A 138 -13.45 -8.43 7.47
CA LYS A 138 -12.43 -7.68 8.21
C LYS A 138 -12.40 -6.20 7.85
N LEU A 139 -12.73 -5.86 6.61
CA LEU A 139 -12.68 -4.50 6.06
C LEU A 139 -14.08 -4.04 5.65
N PRO A 140 -14.96 -3.69 6.60
CA PRO A 140 -16.37 -3.41 6.31
C PRO A 140 -16.60 -2.17 5.44
N ASN A 141 -15.63 -1.25 5.39
CA ASN A 141 -15.71 -0.05 4.54
C ASN A 141 -15.24 -0.30 3.10
N LEU A 142 -14.71 -1.48 2.80
CA LEU A 142 -14.13 -1.79 1.49
C LEU A 142 -15.23 -1.82 0.41
N ARG A 143 -15.02 -1.06 -0.66
CA ARG A 143 -15.96 -0.93 -1.79
C ARG A 143 -15.50 -1.73 -3.00
N LEU A 144 -14.20 -1.82 -3.22
CA LEU A 144 -13.58 -2.52 -4.32
C LEU A 144 -12.48 -3.45 -3.81
N LEU A 145 -12.63 -4.74 -4.08
CA LEU A 145 -11.63 -5.76 -3.77
C LEU A 145 -11.24 -6.47 -5.06
N ASP A 146 -9.96 -6.41 -5.42
CA ASP A 146 -9.40 -7.03 -6.63
C ASP A 146 -10.15 -6.58 -7.88
N PHE A 147 -10.34 -5.25 -7.98
CA PHE A 147 -11.09 -4.57 -9.04
C PHE A 147 -12.56 -5.03 -9.19
N SER A 148 -13.07 -5.79 -8.23
CA SER A 148 -14.44 -6.30 -8.20
C SER A 148 -15.23 -5.65 -7.07
N LYS A 149 -16.40 -5.08 -7.40
CA LYS A 149 -17.27 -4.41 -6.41
C LYS A 149 -17.61 -5.35 -5.26
N VAL A 150 -17.50 -4.84 -4.05
CA VAL A 150 -18.07 -5.47 -2.85
C VAL A 150 -19.56 -5.13 -2.87
N LYS A 151 -20.39 -6.13 -3.16
CA LYS A 151 -21.84 -5.97 -3.10
C LYS A 151 -22.24 -6.08 -1.64
N ALA A 152 -22.94 -5.08 -1.11
CA ALA A 152 -23.72 -5.27 0.10
C ALA A 152 -24.75 -6.37 -0.17
N LYS A 153 -24.98 -7.26 0.80
CA LYS A 153 -26.15 -8.13 0.78
C LYS A 153 -27.41 -7.28 0.85
#